data_AF-A0A139ANJ1-F1
#
_entry.id   AF-A0A139ANJ1-F1
#
_cell.length_a   1.000
_cell.length_b   1.000
_cell.length_c   1.000
_cell.angle_alpha   90.00
_cell.angle_beta   90.00
_cell.angle_gamma   90.00
#
_symmetry.space_group_name_H-M   'P 1'
#
loop_
_entity.id
_entity.type
_entity.pdbx_description
1 polymer ?
#
loop_
_entity_poly.entity_id
_entity_poly.type
_entity_poly.pdbx_seq_one_letter_code
_entity_poly.pdbx_strand_id
1 'polypeptide(L)'
;MDVTAVYVHPKFNKTLANKRITGCLSEVSTLHFGVDNITPLPINTDRYFPFLGQRTEALGWGATNIGGDSYDNGTYPDVPQITTLRMNNNYDCERYWPLKKNTRDNVGCVLGVSMPVGYRTAVCVGDSGGPVVAYGKMWGITSFGPTNCGDMNAPAVVTRVSSVAPWICKTLEKVNAEAHKH
;
A
#
# COMPACT_ATOMS: atom_id res chain seq x y z
N MET A 1 -8.17 -15.57 -14.50
CA MET A 1 -7.36 -14.35 -14.51
C MET A 1 -6.02 -14.79 -14.01
N ASP A 2 -5.02 -14.84 -14.88
CA ASP A 2 -3.76 -15.51 -14.57
C ASP A 2 -2.63 -14.49 -14.58
N VAL A 3 -1.74 -14.61 -13.60
CA VAL A 3 -0.50 -13.84 -13.57
C VAL A 3 0.45 -14.44 -14.60
N THR A 4 0.76 -13.69 -15.65
CA THR A 4 1.66 -14.16 -16.73
C THR A 4 3.12 -13.91 -16.39
N ALA A 5 3.43 -12.86 -15.62
CA ALA A 5 4.77 -12.59 -15.13
C ALA A 5 4.77 -11.73 -13.85
N VAL A 6 5.82 -11.92 -13.04
CA VAL A 6 6.08 -11.16 -11.82
C VAL A 6 7.45 -10.49 -11.92
N TYR A 7 7.48 -9.17 -11.79
CA TYR A 7 8.69 -8.36 -11.79
C TYR A 7 8.92 -7.75 -10.41
N VAL A 8 9.95 -8.19 -9.70
CA VAL A 8 10.28 -7.66 -8.39
C VAL A 8 11.17 -6.42 -8.53
N HIS A 9 10.88 -5.34 -7.79
CA HIS A 9 11.72 -4.15 -7.83
C HIS A 9 13.17 -4.51 -7.44
N PRO A 10 14.21 -4.13 -8.21
CA PRO A 10 15.58 -4.57 -7.97
C PRO A 10 16.17 -4.21 -6.61
N LYS A 11 15.61 -3.17 -5.96
CA LYS A 11 15.98 -2.74 -4.60
C LYS A 11 15.12 -3.34 -3.50
N PHE A 12 14.19 -4.24 -3.82
CA PHE A 12 13.41 -4.95 -2.80
C PHE A 12 14.33 -5.77 -1.90
N ASN A 13 14.13 -5.64 -0.59
CA ASN A 13 14.90 -6.37 0.40
C ASN A 13 13.95 -7.04 1.39
N LYS A 14 13.72 -8.35 1.19
CA LYS A 14 12.82 -9.15 2.01
C LYS A 14 13.17 -9.13 3.50
N THR A 15 14.46 -9.13 3.84
CA THR A 15 14.92 -9.07 5.23
C THR A 15 14.53 -7.76 5.91
N LEU A 16 14.70 -6.63 5.22
CA LEU A 16 14.33 -5.32 5.78
C LEU A 16 12.81 -5.12 5.82
N ALA A 17 12.07 -5.66 4.84
CA ALA A 17 10.61 -5.67 4.82
C ALA A 17 10.04 -6.48 6.00
N ASN A 18 10.54 -7.71 6.21
CA ASN A 18 10.13 -8.57 7.33
C ASN A 18 10.43 -7.93 8.69
N LYS A 19 11.50 -7.14 8.79
CA LYS A 19 11.86 -6.39 10.00
C LYS A 19 11.12 -5.05 10.13
N ARG A 20 10.25 -4.67 9.19
CA ARG A 20 9.54 -3.37 9.15
C ARG A 20 10.49 -2.15 9.17
N ILE A 21 11.67 -2.28 8.55
CA ILE A 21 12.75 -1.25 8.51
C ILE A 21 12.66 -0.36 7.26
N THR A 22 12.08 -0.86 6.19
CA THR A 22 11.78 -0.13 4.95
C THR A 22 10.36 -0.45 4.52
N GLY A 23 9.69 0.48 3.83
CA GLY A 23 8.48 0.11 3.09
C GLY A 23 8.80 -1.00 2.09
N CYS A 24 7.83 -1.90 1.87
CA CYS A 24 7.89 -2.93 0.85
C CYS A 24 7.99 -2.24 -0.51
N LEU A 25 9.21 -1.93 -0.95
CA LEU A 25 9.50 -1.50 -2.32
C LEU A 25 8.98 -2.61 -3.23
N SER A 26 7.80 -2.39 -3.77
CA SER A 26 6.83 -3.41 -4.14
C SER A 26 7.33 -4.38 -5.21
N GLU A 27 6.75 -5.58 -5.21
CA GLU A 27 6.68 -6.45 -6.37
C GLU A 27 5.67 -5.83 -7.37
N VAL A 28 5.97 -5.82 -8.67
CA VAL A 28 5.03 -5.48 -9.74
C VAL A 28 4.74 -6.75 -10.51
N SER A 29 3.53 -7.26 -10.36
CA SER A 29 3.05 -8.33 -11.23
C SER A 29 2.43 -7.69 -12.47
N THR A 30 2.85 -8.13 -13.65
CA THR A 30 2.11 -7.81 -14.87
C THR A 30 0.99 -8.82 -15.01
N LEU A 31 -0.24 -8.31 -14.96
CA LEU A 31 -1.45 -9.07 -15.21
C LEU A 31 -1.83 -8.88 -16.68
N HIS A 32 -2.02 -9.98 -17.40
CA HIS A 32 -2.82 -9.92 -18.63
C HIS A 32 -4.30 -9.84 -18.21
N PHE A 33 -4.90 -8.68 -18.46
CA PHE A 33 -6.34 -8.53 -18.33
C PHE A 33 -7.01 -9.21 -19.53
N GLY A 34 -7.72 -10.31 -19.28
CA GLY A 34 -8.70 -10.88 -20.22
C GLY A 34 -10.12 -10.38 -19.94
N VAL A 35 -10.27 -9.12 -19.51
CA VAL A 35 -11.53 -8.53 -19.07
C VAL A 35 -11.71 -7.14 -19.65
N ASP A 36 -12.78 -6.95 -20.42
CA ASP A 36 -13.00 -5.76 -21.26
C ASP A 36 -13.67 -4.57 -20.53
N ASN A 37 -13.82 -4.62 -19.19
CA ASN A 37 -14.56 -3.62 -18.41
C ASN A 37 -13.80 -3.07 -17.19
N ILE A 38 -12.47 -2.97 -17.27
CA ILE A 38 -11.64 -2.40 -16.19
C ILE A 38 -10.96 -1.13 -16.67
N THR A 39 -11.15 -0.04 -15.93
CA THR A 39 -10.39 1.21 -16.14
C THR A 39 -9.23 1.28 -15.15
N PRO A 40 -7.96 1.37 -15.61
CA PRO A 40 -6.82 1.53 -14.73
C PRO A 40 -6.91 2.84 -13.93
N LEU A 41 -6.56 2.78 -12.64
CA LEU A 41 -6.44 3.96 -11.82
C LEU A 41 -5.14 4.71 -12.15
N PRO A 42 -5.18 6.04 -12.40
CA PRO A 42 -3.97 6.81 -12.64
C PRO A 42 -3.01 6.74 -11.45
N ILE A 43 -1.73 6.47 -11.72
CA ILE A 43 -0.68 6.51 -10.70
C ILE A 43 -0.21 7.94 -10.44
N ASN A 44 0.11 8.25 -9.19
CA ASN A 44 0.72 9.51 -8.82
C ASN A 44 2.24 9.47 -9.00
N THR A 45 2.78 10.44 -9.74
CA THR A 45 4.22 10.63 -9.94
C THR A 45 4.78 11.82 -9.15
N ASP A 46 3.93 12.65 -8.54
CA ASP A 46 4.37 13.78 -7.71
C ASP A 46 4.80 13.31 -6.32
N ARG A 47 6.08 13.51 -5.99
CA ARG A 47 6.65 13.11 -4.69
C ARG A 47 6.06 13.89 -3.50
N TYR A 48 5.50 15.06 -3.73
CA TYR A 48 4.92 15.91 -2.68
C TYR A 48 3.43 15.62 -2.43
N PHE A 49 2.82 14.79 -3.27
CA PHE A 49 1.46 14.32 -3.11
C PHE A 49 1.42 13.00 -2.30
N PRO A 50 0.40 12.78 -1.45
CA PRO A 50 -0.56 13.77 -0.95
C PRO A 50 0.07 14.67 0.13
N PHE A 51 -0.54 15.82 0.42
CA PHE A 51 -0.07 16.74 1.46
C PHE A 51 -0.39 16.23 2.88
N LEU A 52 0.32 16.73 3.89
CA LEU A 52 0.11 16.34 5.29
C LEU A 52 -1.34 16.60 5.73
N GLY A 53 -1.94 15.63 6.41
CA GLY A 53 -3.33 15.67 6.87
C GLY A 53 -4.36 15.36 5.78
N GLN A 54 -3.96 15.23 4.51
CA GLN A 54 -4.86 14.92 3.41
C GLN A 54 -5.55 13.57 3.63
N ARG A 55 -6.87 13.57 3.44
CA ARG A 55 -7.68 12.35 3.47
C ARG A 55 -7.32 11.45 2.30
N THR A 56 -7.21 10.16 2.57
CA THR A 56 -6.94 9.12 1.59
C THR A 56 -7.75 7.87 1.92
N GLU A 57 -7.89 6.98 0.95
CA GLU A 57 -8.67 5.76 1.06
C GLU A 57 -7.79 4.57 0.72
N ALA A 58 -7.83 3.53 1.55
CA ALA A 58 -7.27 2.24 1.20
C ALA A 58 -8.40 1.27 0.84
N LEU A 59 -8.16 0.42 -0.15
CA LEU A 59 -9.13 -0.56 -0.64
C LEU A 59 -8.54 -1.97 -0.52
N GLY A 60 -9.34 -2.92 -0.06
CA GLY A 60 -8.87 -4.30 0.11
C GLY A 60 -9.88 -5.24 0.73
N TRP A 61 -9.42 -6.46 0.99
CA TRP A 61 -10.17 -7.54 1.64
C TRP A 61 -9.59 -7.89 3.02
N GLY A 62 -8.85 -6.96 3.63
CA GLY A 62 -8.29 -7.16 4.96
C GLY A 62 -9.34 -7.38 6.04
N ALA A 63 -8.88 -7.86 7.19
CA ALA A 63 -9.72 -8.11 8.36
C ALA A 63 -10.48 -6.83 8.79
N THR A 64 -11.78 -6.99 9.07
CA THR A 64 -12.71 -5.88 9.35
C THR A 64 -13.06 -5.70 10.83
N ASN A 65 -12.75 -6.69 11.66
CA ASN A 65 -13.01 -6.67 13.09
C ASN A 65 -11.86 -6.05 13.88
N ILE A 66 -12.18 -5.43 15.02
CA ILE A 66 -11.19 -5.00 16.01
C ILE A 66 -10.46 -6.24 16.56
N GLY A 67 -9.14 -6.14 16.71
CA GLY A 67 -8.31 -7.24 17.22
C GLY A 67 -7.97 -8.30 16.17
N GLY A 68 -8.43 -8.18 14.93
CA GLY A 68 -7.96 -9.03 13.83
C GLY A 68 -6.44 -8.95 13.68
N ASP A 69 -5.79 -10.09 13.43
CA ASP A 69 -4.34 -10.21 13.38
C ASP A 69 -3.91 -11.35 12.43
N SER A 70 -2.61 -11.64 12.41
CA SER A 70 -2.03 -12.71 11.59
C SER A 70 -2.17 -14.12 12.19
N TYR A 71 -2.83 -14.26 13.35
CA TYR A 71 -3.05 -15.52 14.06
C TYR A 71 -4.49 -16.04 13.89
N ASP A 72 -5.12 -15.68 12.77
CA ASP A 72 -6.46 -16.11 12.38
C ASP A 72 -7.60 -15.57 13.25
N ASN A 73 -7.38 -14.44 13.93
CA ASN A 73 -8.43 -13.73 14.67
C ASN A 73 -9.23 -12.74 13.78
N GLY A 74 -9.08 -12.83 12.45
CA GLY A 74 -9.64 -11.90 11.48
C GLY A 74 -11.02 -12.31 10.94
N THR A 75 -11.88 -11.33 10.71
CA THR A 75 -13.13 -11.45 9.94
C THR A 75 -12.92 -10.83 8.56
N TYR A 76 -12.89 -11.67 7.53
CA TYR A 76 -12.59 -11.27 6.16
C TYR A 76 -13.89 -11.13 5.35
N PRO A 77 -14.05 -10.02 4.59
CA PRO A 77 -15.26 -9.77 3.81
C PRO A 77 -15.18 -10.47 2.45
N ASP A 78 -16.33 -10.85 1.89
CA ASP A 78 -16.40 -11.40 0.51
C ASP A 78 -16.24 -10.31 -0.56
N VAL A 79 -16.55 -9.06 -0.21
CA VAL A 79 -16.49 -7.88 -1.10
C VAL A 79 -15.45 -6.88 -0.60
N PRO A 80 -14.75 -6.17 -1.51
CA PRO A 80 -13.71 -5.23 -1.11
C PRO A 80 -14.31 -4.09 -0.28
N GLN A 81 -13.58 -3.73 0.77
CA GLN A 81 -13.92 -2.65 1.68
C GLN A 81 -13.09 -1.41 1.35
N ILE A 82 -13.58 -0.26 1.80
CA ILE A 82 -12.89 1.02 1.72
C ILE A 82 -12.74 1.57 3.12
N THR A 83 -11.53 1.99 3.46
CA THR A 83 -11.26 2.61 4.75
C THR A 83 -10.58 3.95 4.57
N THR A 84 -11.01 4.94 5.35
CA THR A 84 -10.44 6.29 5.32
C THR A 84 -9.21 6.36 6.22
N LEU A 85 -8.13 6.92 5.70
CA LEU A 85 -6.90 7.24 6.43
C LEU A 85 -6.55 8.71 6.21
N ARG A 86 -5.50 9.18 6.86
CA ARG A 86 -4.88 10.48 6.61
C ARG A 86 -3.39 10.33 6.39
N MET A 87 -2.86 11.06 5.42
CA MET A 87 -1.42 11.25 5.29
C MET A 87 -0.90 11.92 6.56
N ASN A 88 0.11 11.31 7.16
CA ASN A 88 0.73 11.79 8.38
C ASN A 88 2.23 11.99 8.17
N ASN A 89 2.89 12.60 9.16
CA ASN A 89 4.32 12.80 9.04
C ASN A 89 5.07 11.48 9.19
N ASN A 90 6.09 11.26 8.35
CA ASN A 90 6.95 10.08 8.45
C ASN A 90 7.62 9.94 9.82
N TYR A 91 7.80 11.03 10.58
CA TYR A 91 8.26 10.97 11.97
C TYR A 91 7.39 10.07 12.86
N ASP A 92 6.07 10.02 12.64
CA ASP A 92 5.17 9.20 13.46
C ASP A 92 5.40 7.70 13.21
N CYS A 93 5.59 7.32 11.94
CA CYS A 93 5.96 5.97 11.58
C CYS A 93 7.39 5.62 12.02
N GLU A 94 8.34 6.55 11.97
CA GLU A 94 9.71 6.34 12.47
C GLU A 94 9.79 6.18 13.99
N ARG A 95 8.83 6.76 14.71
CA ARG A 95 8.75 6.60 16.17
C ARG A 95 8.13 5.26 16.55
N TYR A 96 7.13 4.79 15.80
CA TYR A 96 6.42 3.56 16.09
C TYR A 96 7.13 2.32 15.52
N TRP A 97 7.72 2.43 14.32
CA TRP A 97 8.40 1.36 13.61
C TRP A 97 9.92 1.62 13.55
N PRO A 98 10.78 0.59 13.43
CA PRO A 98 12.23 0.75 13.30
C PRO A 98 12.66 1.25 11.90
N LEU A 99 11.91 2.21 11.34
CA LEU A 99 12.18 2.83 10.05
C LEU A 99 13.39 3.76 10.13
N LYS A 100 14.21 3.72 9.08
CA LYS A 100 15.35 4.64 8.95
C LYS A 100 14.92 5.94 8.27
N LYS A 101 15.48 7.07 8.72
CA LYS A 101 15.20 8.41 8.15
C LYS A 101 15.46 8.52 6.64
N ASN A 102 16.40 7.74 6.11
CA ASN A 102 16.69 7.73 4.67
C ASN A 102 15.62 7.00 3.83
N THR A 103 14.59 6.43 4.44
CA THR A 103 13.46 5.79 3.72
C THR A 103 12.33 6.75 3.38
N ARG A 104 12.35 7.99 3.88
CA ARG A 104 11.23 8.95 3.78
C ARG A 104 10.74 9.23 2.36
N ASP A 105 11.65 9.20 1.40
CA ASP A 105 11.31 9.42 -0.02
C ASP A 105 10.59 8.23 -0.64
N ASN A 106 10.73 7.04 -0.05
CA ASN A 106 10.13 5.80 -0.53
C ASN A 106 8.85 5.42 0.20
N VAL A 107 8.58 6.02 1.37
CA VAL A 107 7.48 5.63 2.25
C VAL A 107 6.58 6.80 2.61
N GLY A 108 5.29 6.51 2.71
CA GLY A 108 4.30 7.38 3.33
C GLY A 108 3.89 6.81 4.68
N CYS A 109 3.64 7.70 5.62
CA CYS A 109 3.00 7.35 6.88
C CYS A 109 1.51 7.70 6.80
N VAL A 110 0.65 6.76 7.16
CA VAL A 110 -0.79 6.98 7.20
C VAL A 110 -1.35 6.61 8.56
N LEU A 111 -2.35 7.36 8.99
CA LEU A 111 -3.02 7.13 10.26
C LEU A 111 -4.52 7.03 10.05
N GLY A 112 -5.14 6.12 10.79
CA GLY A 112 -6.59 5.99 10.85
C GLY A 112 -7.31 7.25 11.31
N VAL A 113 -8.55 7.41 10.88
CA VAL A 113 -9.48 8.39 11.44
C VAL A 113 -10.17 7.79 12.66
N SER A 114 -10.41 8.62 13.68
CA SER A 114 -11.11 8.18 14.90
C SER A 114 -12.55 7.78 14.61
N MET A 115 -12.97 6.68 15.22
CA MET A 115 -14.32 6.14 15.20
C MET A 115 -15.03 6.44 16.54
N PRO A 116 -16.37 6.59 16.57
CA PRO A 116 -17.12 6.88 17.81
C PRO A 116 -16.92 5.85 18.93
N VAL A 117 -16.58 4.62 18.56
CA VAL A 117 -16.38 3.48 19.47
C VAL A 117 -15.00 3.47 20.16
N GLY A 118 -14.22 4.54 20.04
CA GLY A 118 -12.90 4.62 20.68
C GLY A 118 -11.79 3.86 19.97
N TYR A 119 -11.95 3.58 18.67
CA TYR A 119 -10.93 2.95 17.82
C TYR A 119 -10.59 3.86 16.63
N ARG A 120 -9.61 3.48 15.82
CA ARG A 120 -9.34 4.11 14.54
C ARG A 120 -9.58 3.15 13.39
N THR A 121 -9.97 3.70 12.24
CA THR A 121 -9.88 2.96 10.98
C THR A 121 -8.44 2.54 10.70
N ALA A 122 -8.22 1.46 9.97
CA ALA A 122 -6.86 1.02 9.63
C ALA A 122 -6.89 0.21 8.34
N VAL A 123 -5.76 0.18 7.63
CA VAL A 123 -5.40 -1.01 6.85
C VAL A 123 -5.01 -2.11 7.83
N CYS A 124 -5.38 -3.35 7.52
CA CYS A 124 -5.09 -4.47 8.39
C CYS A 124 -4.55 -5.69 7.64
N VAL A 125 -4.41 -6.81 8.36
CA VAL A 125 -3.95 -8.08 7.81
C VAL A 125 -4.85 -8.47 6.64
N GLY A 126 -4.23 -8.77 5.50
CA GLY A 126 -4.90 -9.01 4.22
C GLY A 126 -4.92 -7.83 3.25
N ASP A 127 -4.67 -6.58 3.71
CA ASP A 127 -4.61 -5.41 2.83
C ASP A 127 -3.24 -5.17 2.17
N SER A 128 -2.22 -5.96 2.53
CA SER A 128 -0.86 -5.83 2.02
C SER A 128 -0.82 -5.90 0.49
N GLY A 129 -0.15 -4.93 -0.14
CA GLY A 129 -0.10 -4.78 -1.60
C GLY A 129 -1.30 -4.03 -2.20
N GLY A 130 -2.35 -3.77 -1.41
CA GLY A 130 -3.53 -3.04 -1.86
C GLY A 130 -3.26 -1.56 -2.16
N PRO A 131 -4.11 -0.92 -2.99
CA PRO A 131 -3.93 0.47 -3.38
C PRO A 131 -4.37 1.45 -2.27
N VAL A 132 -3.64 2.56 -2.18
CA VAL A 132 -4.01 3.72 -1.37
C VAL A 132 -4.15 4.94 -2.28
N VAL A 133 -5.32 5.55 -2.24
CA VAL A 133 -5.83 6.49 -3.25
C VAL A 133 -6.20 7.81 -2.61
N ALA A 134 -5.91 8.92 -3.29
CA ALA A 134 -6.40 10.23 -2.92
C ALA A 134 -6.75 11.02 -4.19
N TYR A 135 -7.91 11.67 -4.21
CA TYR A 135 -8.40 12.42 -5.37
C TYR A 135 -8.30 11.66 -6.70
N GLY A 136 -8.69 10.38 -6.71
CA GLY A 136 -8.67 9.53 -7.90
C GLY A 136 -7.28 9.15 -8.41
N LYS A 137 -6.21 9.36 -7.62
CA LYS A 137 -4.85 8.93 -7.95
C LYS A 137 -4.31 7.95 -6.93
N MET A 138 -3.73 6.86 -7.41
CA MET A 138 -3.00 5.89 -6.58
C MET A 138 -1.66 6.48 -6.17
N TRP A 139 -1.47 6.74 -4.88
CA TRP A 139 -0.22 7.34 -4.38
C TRP A 139 0.55 6.40 -3.46
N GLY A 140 -0.12 5.41 -2.88
CA GLY A 140 0.46 4.45 -1.96
C GLY A 140 0.16 3.01 -2.35
N ILE A 141 1.07 2.11 -1.97
CA ILE A 141 0.86 0.66 -1.92
C ILE A 141 0.95 0.26 -0.45
N THR A 142 -0.09 -0.35 0.10
CA THR A 142 -0.11 -0.81 1.49
C THR A 142 1.07 -1.76 1.75
N SER A 143 1.90 -1.45 2.74
CA SER A 143 3.11 -2.21 3.03
C SER A 143 2.98 -3.00 4.33
N PHE A 144 2.92 -2.30 5.46
CA PHE A 144 2.68 -2.93 6.76
C PHE A 144 1.99 -1.95 7.69
N GLY A 145 1.32 -2.48 8.70
CA GLY A 145 0.51 -1.69 9.61
C GLY A 145 0.47 -2.29 11.01
N PRO A 146 -0.56 -1.91 11.79
CA PRO A 146 -0.79 -2.43 13.13
C PRO A 146 -0.77 -3.96 13.15
N THR A 147 -0.22 -4.53 14.22
CA THR A 147 -0.29 -5.99 14.42
C THR A 147 -1.73 -6.42 14.71
N ASN A 148 -2.50 -5.58 15.42
CA ASN A 148 -3.91 -5.79 15.73
C ASN A 148 -4.75 -4.70 15.06
N CYS A 149 -5.79 -5.08 14.33
CA CYS A 149 -6.71 -4.12 13.71
C CYS A 149 -7.37 -3.23 14.77
N GLY A 150 -7.49 -1.93 14.46
CA GLY A 150 -8.14 -0.96 15.33
C GLY A 150 -7.25 -0.33 16.40
N ASP A 151 -5.96 -0.68 16.48
CA ASP A 151 -5.02 0.00 17.40
C ASP A 151 -5.01 1.52 17.15
N MET A 152 -5.39 2.28 18.18
CA MET A 152 -5.50 3.74 18.12
C MET A 152 -4.16 4.43 17.87
N ASN A 153 -3.05 3.82 18.26
CA ASN A 153 -1.73 4.46 18.27
C ASN A 153 -0.83 4.00 17.13
N ALA A 154 -1.23 2.98 16.38
CA ALA A 154 -0.42 2.38 15.34
C ALA A 154 -0.63 3.05 13.98
N PRO A 155 0.36 3.80 13.45
CA PRO A 155 0.32 4.23 12.06
C PRO A 155 0.65 3.06 11.13
N ALA A 156 0.15 3.11 9.91
CA ALA A 156 0.55 2.21 8.85
C ALA A 156 1.53 2.88 7.89
N VAL A 157 2.34 2.05 7.24
CA VAL A 157 3.35 2.44 6.27
C VAL A 157 2.88 1.98 4.90
N VAL A 158 2.99 2.89 3.93
CA VAL A 158 2.73 2.62 2.51
C VAL A 158 3.99 2.93 1.71
N THR A 159 4.21 2.20 0.63
CA THR A 159 5.25 2.54 -0.35
C THR A 159 4.72 3.66 -1.24
N ARG A 160 5.48 4.74 -1.42
CA ARG A 160 5.11 5.85 -2.30
C ARG A 160 5.19 5.40 -3.75
N VAL A 161 4.07 5.46 -4.47
CA VAL A 161 4.02 5.13 -5.90
C VAL A 161 4.96 6.03 -6.70
N SER A 162 5.10 7.30 -6.34
CA SER A 162 6.03 8.22 -6.99
C SER A 162 7.49 7.75 -6.97
N SER A 163 7.92 6.99 -5.95
CA SER A 163 9.30 6.49 -5.85
C SER A 163 9.56 5.26 -6.72
N VAL A 164 8.51 4.51 -7.06
CA VAL A 164 8.59 3.29 -7.89
C VAL A 164 8.05 3.48 -9.31
N ALA A 165 7.31 4.57 -9.58
CA ALA A 165 6.71 4.86 -10.88
C ALA A 165 7.72 4.84 -12.05
N PRO A 166 8.94 5.41 -11.95
CA PRO A 166 9.91 5.31 -13.04
C PRO A 166 10.29 3.86 -13.39
N TRP A 167 10.37 2.99 -12.38
CA TRP A 167 10.66 1.57 -12.60
C TRP A 167 9.44 0.82 -13.15
N ILE A 168 8.22 1.15 -12.69
CA ILE A 168 6.97 0.60 -13.23
C ILE A 168 6.88 0.90 -14.73
N CYS A 169 7.01 2.17 -15.13
CA CYS A 169 6.92 2.57 -16.54
C CYS A 169 7.96 1.83 -17.40
N LYS A 170 9.23 1.80 -16.96
CA LYS A 170 10.29 1.09 -17.69
C LYS A 170 10.05 -0.41 -17.80
N THR A 171 9.46 -1.02 -16.78
CA THR A 171 9.13 -2.46 -16.80
C THR A 171 8.00 -2.72 -17.80
N LEU A 172 6.94 -1.90 -17.77
CA LEU A 172 5.82 -2.02 -18.71
C LEU A 172 6.24 -1.79 -20.17
N GLU A 173 7.14 -0.84 -20.44
CA GLU A 173 7.71 -0.63 -21.78
C GLU A 173 8.39 -1.89 -22.32
N LYS A 174 9.19 -2.57 -21.48
CA LYS A 174 9.86 -3.83 -21.85
C LYS A 174 8.87 -4.94 -22.13
N VAL A 175 7.89 -5.10 -21.24
CA VAL A 175 6.85 -6.14 -21.36
C VAL A 175 6.06 -5.97 -22.65
N ASN A 176 5.61 -4.74 -22.95
CA ASN A 176 4.85 -4.47 -24.16
C ASN A 176 5.71 -4.70 -25.42
N ALA A 177 6.99 -4.32 -25.38
CA ALA A 177 7.91 -4.56 -26.50
C ALA A 177 8.20 -6.06 -26.74
N GLU A 178 8.14 -6.90 -25.70
CA GLU A 178 8.27 -8.35 -25.80
C GLU A 178 6.97 -9.00 -26.30
N ALA A 179 5.80 -8.50 -25.89
CA ALA A 179 4.51 -8.98 -26.33
C ALA A 179 4.25 -8.74 -27.84
N HIS A 180 4.75 -7.65 -28.42
CA HIS A 180 4.60 -7.34 -29.85
C HIS A 180 5.57 -8.08 -30.79
N LYS A 181 6.42 -8.97 -30.26
CA LYS A 181 7.32 -9.82 -31.07
C LYS A 181 6.74 -11.21 -31.38
N HIS A 182 5.56 -11.51 -30.85
CA HIS A 182 4.79 -12.74 -31.07
C HIS A 182 3.46 -12.41 -31.74
#